data_AF-A0A7Z0SH42-F1
#
_entry.id   AF-A0A7Z0SH42-F1
#
_cell.length_a   1.000
_cell.length_b   1.000
_cell.length_c   1.000
_cell.angle_alpha   90.00
_cell.angle_beta   90.00
_cell.angle_gamma   90.00
#
_symmetry.space_group_name_H-M   'P 1'
#
loop_
_entity.id
_entity.type
_entity.pdbx_description
1 polymer ?
#
loop_
_entity_poly.entity_id
_entity_poly.type
_entity_poly.pdbx_seq_one_letter_code
_entity_poly.pdbx_strand_id
1 'polypeptide(L)' 'MRFDPARFVRCEAISNGQRYRVGSGDGRASQSGVAVAIIALKHSPGYEVVLHLDSGKQDSFAPMQLFPELEKL' A
#
# COMPACT_ATOMS: atom_id res chain seq x y z
N MET A 1 -14.32 20.27 18.63
CA MET A 1 -14.51 18.84 18.32
C MET A 1 -13.19 18.32 17.76
N ARG A 2 -12.54 17.35 18.40
CA ARG A 2 -11.24 16.82 17.98
C ARG A 2 -11.47 15.54 17.18
N PHE A 3 -11.06 15.52 15.92
CA PHE A 3 -11.13 14.34 15.06
C PHE A 3 -10.00 13.39 15.48
N ASP A 4 -10.35 12.13 15.74
CA ASP A 4 -9.40 11.06 16.01
C ASP A 4 -9.48 10.02 14.87
N PRO A 5 -8.50 10.02 13.94
CA PRO A 5 -8.47 9.07 12.83
C PRO A 5 -8.42 7.60 13.28
N ALA A 6 -7.84 7.32 14.46
CA ALA A 6 -7.68 5.95 14.97
C ALA A 6 -9.03 5.29 15.27
N ARG A 7 -10.11 6.08 15.40
CA ARG A 7 -11.48 5.56 15.55
C ARG A 7 -12.05 4.99 14.25
N PHE A 8 -11.56 5.44 13.10
CA PHE A 8 -12.13 5.13 11.79
C PHE A 8 -11.21 4.27 10.90
N VAL A 9 -9.91 4.27 11.17
CA VAL A 9 -8.90 3.58 10.37
C VAL A 9 -8.23 2.47 11.17
N ARG A 10 -7.97 1.34 10.52
CA ARG A 10 -7.02 0.30 10.97
C ARG A 10 -5.76 0.42 10.13
N CYS A 11 -4.61 0.39 10.78
CA CYS A 11 -3.31 0.30 10.13
C CYS A 11 -2.59 -0.93 10.68
N GLU A 12 -2.11 -1.79 9.79
CA GLU A 12 -1.36 -3.00 10.13
C GLU A 12 0.01 -2.91 9.47
N ALA A 13 1.06 -2.80 10.28
CA ALA A 13 2.44 -2.76 9.79
C ALA A 13 2.90 -4.15 9.34
N ILE A 14 3.69 -4.19 8.26
CA ILE A 14 4.24 -5.42 7.68
C ILE A 14 5.76 -5.37 7.80
N SER A 15 6.37 -6.34 8.47
CA SER A 15 7.82 -6.39 8.69
C SER A 15 8.61 -6.99 7.52
N ASN A 16 8.02 -7.96 6.80
CA ASN A 16 8.64 -8.65 5.66
C ASN A 16 7.67 -8.63 4.46
N GLY A 17 7.39 -7.42 3.95
CA GLY A 17 6.38 -7.27 2.91
C GLY A 17 6.83 -7.77 1.54
N GLN A 18 5.88 -8.25 0.77
CA GLN A 18 6.06 -8.59 -0.63
C GLN A 18 6.45 -7.33 -1.44
N ARG A 19 7.29 -7.51 -2.45
CA ARG A 19 7.55 -6.48 -3.46
C ARG A 19 6.43 -6.42 -4.50
N TYR A 20 6.03 -5.20 -4.83
CA TYR A 20 5.02 -4.92 -5.82
C TYR A 20 5.52 -3.91 -6.84
N ARG A 21 5.00 -4.03 -8.06
CA ARG A 21 5.07 -3.02 -9.11
C ARG A 21 3.70 -2.36 -9.27
N VAL A 22 3.68 -1.04 -9.38
CA VAL A 22 2.48 -0.25 -9.64
C VAL A 22 2.06 -0.40 -11.10
N GLY A 23 0.80 -0.74 -11.29
CA GLY A 23 0.19 -1.03 -12.57
C GLY A 23 -0.06 0.19 -13.46
N SER A 24 -0.26 -0.08 -14.75
CA SER A 24 -0.60 0.93 -15.75
C SER A 24 -1.99 1.51 -15.50
N GLY A 25 -2.08 2.82 -15.30
CA GLY A 25 -3.32 3.54 -14.95
C GLY A 25 -3.15 4.51 -13.79
N ASP A 26 -2.07 4.35 -13.01
CA ASP A 26 -1.64 5.32 -12.01
C ASP A 26 -0.57 6.25 -12.60
N GLY A 27 -0.52 7.51 -12.17
CA GLY A 27 0.56 8.44 -12.56
C GLY A 27 1.95 7.98 -12.09
N ARG A 28 1.98 6.99 -11.18
CA ARG A 28 3.18 6.35 -10.63
C ARG A 28 3.42 4.96 -11.23
N ALA A 29 2.75 4.62 -12.33
CA ALA A 29 2.91 3.36 -13.03
C ALA A 29 4.40 3.02 -13.28
N SER A 30 4.72 1.73 -13.21
CA SER A 30 6.09 1.18 -13.33
C SER A 30 7.04 1.45 -12.17
N GLN A 31 6.62 2.18 -11.13
CA GLN A 31 7.38 2.21 -9.88
C GLN A 31 7.23 0.89 -9.13
N SER A 32 8.28 0.51 -8.41
CA SER A 32 8.29 -0.67 -7.56
C SER A 32 8.59 -0.30 -6.11
N GLY A 33 8.19 -1.15 -5.18
CA GLY A 33 8.41 -0.94 -3.76
C GLY A 33 8.05 -2.14 -2.91
N VAL A 34 8.37 -2.06 -1.63
CA VAL A 34 8.08 -3.09 -0.63
C VAL A 34 6.82 -2.68 0.14
N ALA A 35 5.88 -3.60 0.34
CA ALA A 35 4.74 -3.35 1.21
C ALA A 35 5.18 -3.19 2.67
N VAL A 36 4.77 -2.10 3.31
CA VAL A 36 5.15 -1.78 4.71
C VAL A 36 3.96 -1.67 5.64
N ALA A 37 2.75 -1.46 5.10
CA ALA A 37 1.53 -1.50 5.88
C ALA A 37 0.30 -1.77 5.00
N ILE A 38 -0.78 -2.18 5.64
CA ILE A 38 -2.14 -2.18 5.08
C ILE A 38 -2.98 -1.19 5.89
N ILE A 39 -3.65 -0.28 5.20
CA ILE A 39 -4.60 0.66 5.80
C ILE A 39 -6.01 0.36 5.32
N ALA A 40 -6.97 0.35 6.23
CA ALA A 40 -8.37 0.06 5.92
C ALA A 40 -9.31 0.91 6.78
N LEU A 41 -10.50 1.20 6.27
CA LEU A 41 -11.57 1.79 7.07
C LEU A 41 -12.23 0.71 7.92
N LYS A 42 -12.49 0.98 9.20
CA LYS A 42 -13.13 0.01 10.11
C LYS A 42 -14.58 -0.32 9.74
N HIS A 43 -15.25 0.58 9.03
CA HIS A 43 -16.68 0.52 8.75
C HIS A 43 -17.01 0.53 7.25
N SER A 44 -16.02 0.35 6.38
CA SER A 44 -16.20 0.25 4.93
C SER A 44 -15.33 -0.88 4.40
N PRO A 45 -15.81 -1.66 3.41
CA PRO A 45 -14.96 -2.59 2.71
C PRO A 45 -13.86 -1.87 1.94
N GLY A 46 -12.80 -2.61 1.64
CA GLY A 46 -11.62 -2.10 0.94
C GLY A 46 -10.45 -1.81 1.87
N TYR A 47 -9.28 -1.74 1.27
CA TYR A 47 -8.02 -1.40 1.94
C TYR A 47 -7.06 -0.85 0.89
N GLU A 48 -6.04 -0.16 1.35
CA GLU A 48 -4.88 0.20 0.54
C GLU A 48 -3.63 -0.43 1.11
N VAL A 49 -2.69 -0.74 0.23
CA VAL A 49 -1.36 -1.21 0.59
C VAL A 49 -0.43 -0.02 0.53
N VAL A 50 0.28 0.24 1.62
CA VAL A 50 1.32 1.25 1.68
C VAL A 50 2.62 0.62 1.19
N LEU A 51 3.21 1.20 0.15
CA LEU A 51 4.52 0.82 -0.35
C LEU A 51 5.57 1.82 0.10
N HIS A 52 6.72 1.32 0.53
CA HIS A 52 7.97 2.07 0.48
C HIS A 52 8.55 1.86 -0.93
N LEU A 53 8.40 2.87 -1.78
CA LEU A 53 8.84 2.85 -3.17
C LEU A 53 10.37 2.94 -3.24
N ASP A 54 10.96 2.36 -4.28
CA ASP A 54 12.42 2.38 -4.49
C ASP A 54 12.98 3.81 -4.65
N SER A 55 12.11 4.80 -4.92
CA SER A 55 12.44 6.22 -4.89
C SER A 55 12.66 6.80 -3.48
N GLY A 56 12.44 6.02 -2.43
CA GLY A 56 12.48 6.44 -1.02
C GLY A 56 11.19 7.08 -0.51
N LYS A 57 10.16 7.21 -1.36
CA LYS A 57 8.84 7.74 -0.98
C LYS A 57 7.94 6.65 -0.42
N GLN A 58 7.03 7.03 0.47
CA GLN A 58 5.89 6.19 0.86
C GLN A 58 4.62 6.68 0.20
N ASP A 59 3.85 5.75 -0.34
CA ASP A 59 2.56 6.03 -0.97
C ASP A 59 1.63 4.83 -0.81
N SER A 60 0.34 5.04 -0.99
CA SER A 60 -0.68 4.00 -0.85
C SER A 60 -1.40 3.73 -2.17
N PHE A 61 -1.76 2.46 -2.37
CA PHE A 61 -2.37 1.99 -3.61
C PHE A 61 -3.49 1.00 -3.32
N ALA A 62 -4.53 1.05 -4.15
CA ALA A 62 -5.55 0.01 -4.14
C ALA A 62 -4.92 -1.33 -4.59
N PRO A 63 -5.34 -2.48 -4.04
CA PRO A 63 -4.72 -3.78 -4.36
C PRO A 63 -4.74 -4.12 -5.85
N MET A 64 -5.79 -3.71 -6.56
CA MET A 64 -5.93 -3.93 -8.00
C MET A 64 -4.91 -3.14 -8.85
N GLN A 65 -4.25 -2.14 -8.27
CA GLN A 65 -3.19 -1.37 -8.93
C GLN A 65 -1.81 -2.01 -8.73
N LEU A 66 -1.70 -3.11 -7.98
CA LEU A 66 -0.42 -3.71 -7.62
C LEU A 66 -0.25 -5.07 -8.28
N PHE A 67 0.90 -5.25 -8.91
CA PHE A 67 1.33 -6.53 -9.46
C PHE A 67 2.47 -7.08 -8.59
N PRO A 68 2.36 -8.32 -8.07
CA PRO A 68 3.47 -8.90 -7.31
C PRO A 68 4.69 -9.03 -8.23
N GLU A 69 5.84 -8.51 -7.77
CA GLU A 69 7.11 -8.83 -8.42
C GLU A 69 7.49 -10.24 -7.98
N LEU A 70 7.38 -11.20 -8.89
CA LEU A 70 7.94 -12.53 -8.68
C LEU A 70 9.46 -12.36 -8.63
N GLU A 71 10.06 -12.62 -7.47
CA GLU A 71 11.51 -12.79 -7.38
C GLU A 71 11.87 -13.96 -8.31
N LYS A 72 12.81 -13.72 -9.23
CA LYS A 72 13.41 -14.81 -10.00
C LYS A 72 14.17 -15.67 -8.98
N LEU A 73 13.64 -16.87 -8.72
CA LEU A 73 14.35 -17.96 -8.06
C LEU A 73 15.66 -18.27 -8.79
#